data_AF-A0A3Q0IVP3-F1
#
_entry.id   AF-A0A3Q0IVP3-F1
#
_cell.length_a   1.000
_cell.length_b   1.000
_cell.length_c   1.000
_cell.angle_alpha   90.00
_cell.angle_beta   90.00
_cell.angle_gamma   90.00
#
_symmetry.space_group_name_H-M   'P 1'
#
loop_
_entity.id
_entity.type
_entity.pdbx_description
1 polymer ?
#
loop_
_entity_poly.entity_id
_entity_poly.type
_entity_poly.pdbx_seq_one_letter_code
_entity_poly.pdbx_strand_id
1 'polypeptide(L)' 'MIIESCPDVYFTGNQSKFETKTIEIEKDKNVRLISVPDFFSSRTVAILNLSTLECHSLVVEDLTEER' A
#
# COMPACT_ATOMS: atom_id res chain seq x y z
N MET A 1 21.68 -3.41 -0.03
CA MET A 1 20.87 -3.41 -1.27
C MET A 1 20.88 -1.99 -1.79
N ILE A 2 21.15 -1.80 -3.08
CA ILE A 2 21.12 -0.49 -3.75
C ILE A 2 20.00 -0.57 -4.79
N ILE A 3 19.16 0.45 -4.87
CA ILE A 3 18.10 0.56 -5.88
C ILE A 3 18.68 1.31 -7.08
N GLU A 4 18.80 0.64 -8.23
CA GLU A 4 19.44 1.21 -9.44
C GLU A 4 18.50 2.12 -10.23
N SER A 5 17.19 1.85 -10.19
CA SER A 5 16.15 2.64 -10.84
C SER A 5 15.06 3.02 -9.84
N CYS A 6 14.70 4.30 -9.82
CA CYS A 6 13.63 4.80 -8.96
C CYS A 6 12.29 4.14 -9.35
N PRO A 7 11.61 3.43 -8.43
CA PRO A 7 10.39 2.71 -8.73
C PRO A 7 9.16 3.63 -8.71
N ASP A 8 8.10 3.27 -9.45
CA ASP A 8 6.82 3.99 -9.38
C ASP A 8 6.12 3.79 -8.00
N VAL A 9 6.35 2.64 -7.39
CA VAL A 9 5.78 2.25 -6.09
C VAL A 9 6.85 1.60 -5.23
N TYR A 10 6.94 2.00 -3.97
CA TYR A 10 7.79 1.37 -2.96
C TYR A 10 6.96 1.03 -1.72
N PHE A 11 6.97 -0.24 -1.33
CA PHE A 11 6.15 -0.71 -0.21
C PHE A 11 6.95 -1.50 0.82
N THR A 12 6.43 -1.53 2.05
CA THR A 12 6.93 -2.38 3.14
C THR A 12 5.77 -3.19 3.73
N GLY A 13 6.03 -4.43 4.12
CA GLY A 13 5.03 -5.38 4.64
C GLY A 13 5.00 -5.47 6.16
N ASN A 14 3.96 -6.11 6.70
CA ASN A 14 3.77 -6.40 8.13
C ASN A 14 3.95 -5.18 9.05
N GLN A 15 3.49 -4.01 8.59
CA GLN A 15 3.55 -2.79 9.39
C GLN A 15 2.39 -2.76 10.40
N SER A 16 2.51 -1.92 11.43
CA SER A 16 1.49 -1.79 12.48
C SER A 16 0.18 -1.15 12.00
N LYS A 17 0.21 -0.43 10.87
CA LYS A 17 -0.94 0.26 10.30
C LYS A 17 -0.79 0.47 8.80
N PHE A 18 -1.93 0.61 8.12
CA PHE A 18 -1.95 1.08 6.74
C PHE A 18 -1.61 2.58 6.69
N GLU A 19 -0.70 2.94 5.79
CA GLU A 19 -0.39 4.33 5.48
C GLU A 19 0.13 4.43 4.04
N THR A 20 -0.15 5.54 3.38
CA THR A 20 0.37 5.77 2.03
C THR A 20 0.65 7.25 1.81
N LYS A 21 1.69 7.53 1.04
CA LYS A 21 2.11 8.90 0.69
C LYS A 21 2.68 8.92 -0.72
N THR A 22 2.41 9.98 -1.47
CA THR A 22 3.13 10.28 -2.70
C THR A 22 4.25 11.26 -2.38
N ILE A 23 5.45 10.98 -2.88
CA ILE A 23 6.59 11.89 -2.81
C ILE A 23 7.09 12.22 -4.21
N GLU A 24 7.47 13.47 -4.42
CA GLU A 24 8.17 13.90 -5.62
C GLU A 24 9.68 13.76 -5.38
N ILE A 25 10.35 12.91 -6.17
CA ILE A 25 11.79 12.67 -6.05
C ILE A 25 12.56 13.65 -6.95
N GLU A 26 12.05 13.84 -8.16
CA GLU A 26 12.55 14.75 -9.18
C GLU A 26 11.33 15.37 -9.87
N LYS A 27 11.53 16.45 -10.61
CA LYS A 27 10.45 17.10 -11.35
C LYS A 27 9.71 16.08 -12.22
N ASP A 28 8.39 16.03 -12.09
CA ASP A 28 7.48 15.12 -12.81
C ASP A 28 7.70 13.62 -12.50
N LYS A 29 8.45 13.29 -11.44
CA LYS A 29 8.75 11.92 -11.02
C LYS A 29 8.26 11.67 -9.59
N ASN A 30 7.08 11.09 -9.51
CA ASN A 30 6.41 10.76 -8.27
C ASN A 30 6.59 9.29 -7.92
N VAL A 31 6.75 9.01 -6.62
CA VAL A 31 6.81 7.65 -6.07
C VAL A 31 5.72 7.49 -5.04
N ARG A 32 4.96 6.40 -5.17
CA ARG A 32 3.95 6.00 -4.20
C ARG A 32 4.59 5.13 -3.12
N LEU A 33 4.63 5.64 -1.89
CA LEU A 33 5.02 4.88 -0.70
C LEU A 33 3.81 4.19 -0.07
N ILE A 34 3.93 2.91 0.29
CA ILE A 34 2.85 2.13 0.91
C ILE A 34 3.37 1.35 2.13
N SER A 35 2.76 1.58 3.28
CA SER A 35 2.89 0.77 4.49
C SER A 35 1.76 -0.27 4.48
N VAL A 36 2.07 -1.51 4.10
CA VAL A 36 1.10 -2.61 4.10
C VAL A 36 1.00 -3.19 5.51
N PRO A 37 -0.17 -3.14 6.16
CA PRO A 37 -0.31 -3.61 7.52
C PRO A 37 -0.23 -5.13 7.60
N ASP A 38 0.07 -5.66 8.80
CA ASP A 38 -0.11 -7.08 9.08
C ASP A 38 -1.59 -7.48 8.91
N PHE A 39 -1.87 -8.39 7.97
CA PHE A 39 -3.23 -8.79 7.65
C PHE A 39 -3.91 -9.52 8.82
N PHE A 40 -3.18 -10.36 9.55
CA PHE A 40 -3.76 -11.20 10.60
C PHE A 40 -4.40 -10.37 11.72
N SER A 41 -3.72 -9.32 12.16
CA SER A 41 -4.22 -8.42 13.20
C SER A 41 -5.13 -7.30 12.66
N SER A 42 -4.83 -6.73 11.50
CA SER A 42 -5.55 -5.55 10.99
C SER A 42 -6.75 -5.87 10.10
N ARG A 43 -6.82 -7.09 9.55
CA ARG A 43 -7.78 -7.49 8.50
C ARG A 43 -7.81 -6.53 7.31
N THR A 44 -6.72 -5.80 7.09
CA THR A 44 -6.66 -4.71 6.13
C THR A 44 -5.76 -5.08 4.95
N VAL A 45 -6.23 -4.82 3.73
CA VAL A 45 -5.45 -4.96 2.50
C VAL A 45 -5.27 -3.61 1.80
N ALA A 46 -4.17 -3.46 1.06
CA ALA A 46 -3.91 -2.29 0.22
C ALA A 46 -4.38 -2.55 -1.21
N ILE A 47 -5.25 -1.68 -1.75
CA ILE A 47 -5.72 -1.69 -3.13
C ILE A 47 -5.03 -0.55 -3.87
N LEU A 48 -4.24 -0.90 -4.89
CA LEU A 48 -3.50 0.05 -5.73
C LEU A 48 -4.11 0.11 -7.13
N ASN A 49 -4.52 1.30 -7.56
CA ASN A 49 -4.86 1.57 -8.94
C ASN A 49 -3.57 1.76 -9.74
N LEU A 50 -3.30 0.88 -10.71
CA LEU A 50 -2.07 0.93 -11.50
C LEU A 50 -2.02 2.08 -12.51
N SER A 51 -3.15 2.65 -12.90
CA SER A 51 -3.22 3.78 -13.84
C SER A 51 -2.99 5.13 -13.16
N THR A 52 -3.47 5.29 -11.92
CA THR A 52 -3.37 6.57 -11.17
C THR A 52 -2.35 6.52 -10.04
N LEU A 53 -1.85 5.33 -9.70
CA LEU A 53 -1.05 5.05 -8.50
C LEU A 53 -1.75 5.46 -7.20
N GLU A 54 -3.06 5.63 -7.19
CA GLU A 54 -3.84 5.84 -5.97
C GLU A 54 -3.98 4.55 -5.18
N CYS A 55 -3.78 4.65 -3.86
CA CYS A 55 -3.81 3.52 -2.96
C CYS A 55 -4.81 3.77 -1.84
N HIS A 56 -5.68 2.79 -1.60
CA HIS A 56 -6.68 2.82 -0.54
C HIS A 56 -6.62 1.52 0.27
N SER A 57 -7.02 1.59 1.53
CA SER A 57 -7.21 0.40 2.36
C SER A 57 -8.61 -0.16 2.19
N LEU A 58 -8.72 -1.49 2.17
CA LEU A 58 -9.97 -2.21 2.35
C LEU A 58 -9.87 -3.05 3.62
N VAL A 59 -10.83 -2.89 4.53
CA VAL A 59 -10.98 -3.74 5.71
C VAL A 59 -11.88 -4.91 5.34
N VAL A 60 -11.39 -6.13 5.54
CA VAL A 60 -12.12 -7.36 5.31
C VAL A 60 -12.85 -7.72 6.60
N GLU A 61 -14.18 -7.67 6.56
CA GLU A 61 -15.04 -8.16 7.63
C GLU A 61 -15.40 -9.63 7.37
N ASP A 62 -15.53 -10.41 8.45
CA ASP A 62 -15.94 -11.81 8.33
C ASP A 62 -17.41 -11.86 7.92
N LEU A 63 -17.70 -12.42 6.76
CA LEU A 63 -19.05 -12.84 6.40
C LEU A 63 -19.34 -14.14 7.16
N THR A 64 -19.79 -14.04 8.41
CA THR A 64 -20.44 -15.16 9.07
C THR A 64 -21.80 -15.37 8.41
N GLU A 65 -21.81 -16.14 7.33
CA GLU A 65 -23.02 -16.78 6.82
C GLU A 65 -23.51 -17.74 7.90
N GLU A 66 -24.65 -17.41 8.53
CA GLU A 66 -25.43 -18.35 9.33
C GLU A 66 -25.82 -19.56 8.46
N ARG A 67 -25.31 -20.74 8.81
CA ARG A 67 -25.81 -22.04 8.34
C ARG A 67 -26.28 -22.87 9.52
#